data_AF-A0A5Q6PDX9-F1
#
_entry.id   AF-A0A5Q6PDX9-F1
#
_cell.length_a   1.000
_cell.length_b   1.000
_cell.length_c   1.000
_cell.angle_alpha   90.00
_cell.angle_beta   90.00
_cell.angle_gamma   90.00
#
_symmetry.space_group_name_H-M   'P 1'
#
loop_
_entity.id
_entity.type
_entity.pdbx_description
1 polymer ?
#
loop_
_entity_poly.entity_id
_entity_poly.type
_entity_poly.pdbx_seq_one_letter_code
_entity_poly.pdbx_strand_id
1 'polypeptide(L)'
;MSSLIFLYPHWLGLLVPLLLLAAWRGLRQNQRGLIAPHLAQALGIETRTRRSFGGVLALSWIVATLAMAGPSWQSAERPSVQNSAARVLIMDMSRSMYATDLTPNRLTQARYKALDLLKGWQEGSTGLVAYAADAYVVSPLTSDSATLANLLPNLSPDIMPYQGSDAAAAVSLAITMLQQSGHQQGDLILITDDMSVTEREKLISLLQGSPWRLVTLAIGTPSGAPIPLGDGSLLKDRQGQTVIAKTAFDQLQQLSQRVQGVLTAYRADGADVAHILSLTQQPIDIAESTSRQAITERVNNGYWLALPLLIAALCLFRRGVIFSLLLLFGVSLPNQQAWASAWLNQDQQAMHMFNNEQYAQAAEAFRDPRWQGAARYYAKDYQGAIDAYSQIANPDTATQYNLANAYAQAGELQKAQDLYEQVLKQEPNHQDARHNLDVVKAAQQQQQQQQQQQQQQQQQQQQQQQQQQ
;
A
#
# COMPACT_ATOMS: atom_id res chain seq x y z
N MET A 1 11.10 -34.94 -3.28
CA MET A 1 12.54 -35.27 -3.36
C MET A 1 13.18 -34.36 -4.39
N SER A 2 14.03 -33.42 -3.95
CA SER A 2 14.69 -32.45 -4.82
C SER A 2 15.79 -33.11 -5.64
N SER A 3 15.47 -33.50 -6.89
CA SER A 3 16.48 -33.95 -7.84
C SER A 3 17.36 -32.76 -8.27
N LEU A 4 18.67 -32.96 -8.22
CA LEU A 4 19.64 -31.99 -8.74
C LEU A 4 19.51 -31.93 -10.27
N ILE A 5 19.19 -30.75 -10.80
CA ILE A 5 19.07 -30.50 -12.23
C ILE A 5 19.89 -29.26 -12.59
N PHE A 6 20.54 -29.28 -13.75
CA PHE A 6 21.20 -28.12 -14.33
C PHE A 6 20.20 -27.33 -15.17
N LEU A 7 20.02 -26.04 -14.85
CA LEU A 7 19.12 -25.15 -15.61
C LEU A 7 19.66 -24.86 -17.01
N TYR A 8 20.98 -24.85 -17.17
CA TYR A 8 21.65 -24.48 -18.41
C TYR A 8 22.76 -25.49 -18.77
N PRO A 9 22.41 -26.74 -19.12
CA PRO A 9 23.38 -27.82 -19.32
C PRO A 9 24.37 -27.57 -20.46
N HIS A 10 24.05 -26.68 -21.41
CA HIS A 10 24.94 -26.32 -22.52
C HIS A 10 26.27 -25.72 -22.06
N TRP A 11 26.33 -25.07 -20.89
CA TRP A 11 27.58 -24.53 -20.34
C TRP A 11 28.61 -25.61 -20.00
N LEU A 12 28.19 -26.87 -19.77
CA LEU A 12 29.11 -28.00 -19.55
C LEU A 12 30.06 -28.23 -20.74
N GLY A 13 29.70 -27.75 -21.94
CA GLY A 13 30.58 -27.73 -23.11
C GLY A 13 31.91 -27.00 -22.87
N LEU A 14 31.98 -26.07 -21.91
CA LEU A 14 33.24 -25.41 -21.52
C LEU A 14 34.27 -26.34 -20.89
N LEU A 15 33.91 -27.59 -20.53
CA LEU A 15 34.88 -28.60 -20.10
C LEU A 15 35.73 -29.14 -21.27
N VAL A 16 35.21 -29.13 -22.49
CA VAL A 16 35.91 -29.62 -23.70
C VAL A 16 37.23 -28.87 -23.96
N PRO A 17 37.28 -27.52 -24.02
CA PRO A 17 38.53 -26.80 -24.22
C PRO A 17 39.52 -27.03 -23.07
N LEU A 18 39.04 -27.20 -21.84
CA LEU A 18 39.89 -27.52 -20.68
C LEU A 18 40.56 -28.89 -20.84
N LEU A 19 39.82 -29.91 -21.27
CA LEU A 19 40.34 -31.25 -21.53
C LEU A 19 41.33 -31.26 -22.72
N LEU A 20 41.04 -30.53 -23.79
CA LEU A 20 41.95 -30.37 -24.94
C LEU A 20 43.26 -29.71 -24.51
N LEU A 21 43.20 -28.68 -23.67
CA LEU A 21 44.38 -27.98 -23.16
C LEU A 21 45.19 -28.87 -22.22
N ALA A 22 44.54 -29.67 -21.38
CA ALA A 22 45.19 -30.66 -20.52
C ALA A 22 45.89 -31.76 -21.34
N ALA A 23 45.21 -32.31 -22.36
CA ALA A 23 45.76 -33.31 -23.27
C ALA A 23 46.96 -32.76 -24.06
N TRP A 24 46.83 -31.56 -24.63
CA TRP A 24 47.90 -30.87 -25.35
C TRP A 24 49.13 -30.63 -24.48
N ARG A 25 48.93 -30.24 -23.22
CA ARG A 25 50.01 -30.06 -22.25
C ARG A 25 50.67 -31.39 -21.88
N GLY A 26 49.90 -32.47 -21.70
CA GLY A 26 50.43 -33.81 -21.43
C GLY A 26 51.26 -34.37 -22.60
N LEU A 27 50.78 -34.17 -23.84
CA LEU A 27 51.51 -34.55 -25.06
C LEU A 27 52.81 -33.75 -25.23
N ARG A 28 52.84 -32.47 -24.83
CA ARG A 28 54.04 -31.62 -24.88
C ARG A 28 55.02 -31.84 -23.73
N GLN A 29 54.56 -32.26 -22.55
CA GLN A 29 55.44 -32.58 -21.42
C GLN A 29 56.36 -33.77 -21.70
N ASN A 30 55.99 -34.63 -22.66
CA ASN A 30 56.81 -35.76 -23.10
C ASN A 30 57.93 -35.36 -24.08
N GLN A 31 57.94 -34.12 -24.58
CA GLN A 31 59.10 -33.55 -25.27
C GLN A 31 60.02 -32.86 -24.25
N ARG A 32 60.63 -33.68 -23.37
CA ARG A 32 61.78 -33.24 -22.58
C ARG A 32 62.87 -32.84 -23.59
N GLY A 33 63.44 -31.65 -23.39
CA GLY A 33 64.29 -30.98 -24.38
C GLY A 33 65.43 -31.84 -24.91
N LEU A 34 66.01 -31.41 -26.04
CA LEU A 34 67.12 -32.08 -26.76
C LEU A 34 68.41 -32.30 -25.93
N ILE A 35 68.42 -31.97 -24.63
CA ILE A 35 69.57 -32.05 -23.75
C ILE A 35 69.25 -33.02 -22.62
N ALA A 36 70.10 -34.04 -22.45
CA ALA A 36 69.97 -35.00 -21.37
C ALA A 36 70.05 -34.29 -20.00
N PRO A 37 69.19 -34.64 -19.02
CA PRO A 37 69.06 -33.90 -17.76
C PRO A 37 70.35 -33.79 -16.95
N HIS A 38 71.29 -34.74 -17.11
CA HIS A 38 72.60 -34.69 -16.46
C HIS A 38 73.53 -33.59 -17.04
N LEU A 39 73.40 -33.24 -18.33
CA LEU A 39 74.17 -32.17 -18.97
C LEU A 39 73.65 -30.77 -18.59
N ALA A 40 72.34 -30.62 -18.46
CA ALA A 40 71.72 -29.35 -18.04
C ALA A 40 72.14 -28.94 -16.61
N GLN A 41 72.34 -29.94 -15.74
CA GLN A 41 72.76 -29.72 -14.35
C GLN A 41 74.25 -29.32 -14.25
N ALA A 42 75.11 -29.86 -15.12
CA ALA A 42 76.52 -29.47 -15.22
C ALA A 42 76.73 -28.06 -15.83
N LEU A 43 75.78 -27.57 -16.63
CA LEU A 43 75.76 -26.22 -17.21
C LEU A 43 75.18 -25.15 -16.27
N GLY A 44 74.85 -25.49 -15.03
CA GLY A 44 74.27 -24.55 -14.06
C GLY A 44 72.84 -24.10 -14.39
N ILE A 45 72.15 -24.81 -15.29
CA ILE A 45 70.76 -24.52 -15.64
C ILE A 45 69.87 -25.11 -14.53
N GLU A 46 69.71 -24.37 -13.44
CA GLU A 46 68.72 -24.70 -12.43
C GLU A 46 67.33 -24.63 -13.07
N THR A 47 66.70 -25.79 -13.23
CA THR A 47 65.29 -25.87 -13.61
C THR A 47 64.47 -25.40 -12.42
N ARG A 48 64.29 -24.08 -12.29
CA ARG A 48 63.39 -23.50 -11.31
C ARG A 48 61.99 -24.04 -11.59
N THR A 49 61.58 -25.05 -10.83
CA THR A 49 60.23 -25.60 -10.88
C THR A 49 59.27 -24.51 -10.43
N ARG A 50 58.78 -23.70 -11.38
CA ARG A 50 57.68 -22.77 -11.15
C ARG A 50 56.52 -23.61 -10.65
N ARG A 51 56.10 -23.39 -9.39
CA ARG A 51 54.85 -23.96 -8.85
C ARG A 51 53.74 -23.61 -9.84
N SER A 52 53.21 -24.64 -10.48
CA SER A 52 52.24 -24.50 -11.56
C SER A 52 50.88 -24.16 -10.95
N PHE A 53 50.49 -22.88 -11.03
CA PHE A 53 49.11 -22.43 -10.75
C PHE A 53 48.08 -23.05 -11.72
N GLY A 54 48.52 -23.82 -12.73
CA GLY A 54 47.63 -24.49 -13.68
C GLY A 54 46.60 -25.42 -13.02
N GLY A 55 46.92 -26.04 -11.89
CA GLY A 55 45.95 -26.87 -11.15
C GLY A 55 44.81 -26.04 -10.53
N VAL A 56 45.15 -24.88 -9.94
CA VAL A 56 44.17 -23.94 -9.35
C VAL A 56 43.31 -23.32 -10.43
N LEU A 57 43.90 -22.95 -11.58
CA LEU A 57 43.18 -22.42 -12.73
C LEU A 57 42.22 -23.47 -13.33
N ALA A 58 42.67 -24.71 -13.48
CA ALA A 58 41.83 -25.80 -13.98
C ALA A 58 40.66 -26.10 -13.03
N LEU A 59 40.91 -26.12 -11.72
CA LEU A 59 39.86 -26.31 -10.72
C LEU A 59 38.86 -25.13 -10.74
N SER A 60 39.35 -23.90 -10.82
CA SER A 60 38.51 -22.69 -10.91
C SER A 60 37.65 -22.70 -12.17
N TRP A 61 38.19 -23.17 -13.30
CA TRP A 61 37.45 -23.35 -14.54
C TRP A 61 36.31 -24.36 -14.35
N ILE A 62 36.58 -25.52 -13.75
CA ILE A 62 35.53 -26.54 -13.49
C ILE A 62 34.42 -25.96 -12.61
N VAL A 63 34.78 -25.26 -11.53
CA VAL A 63 33.82 -24.63 -10.61
C VAL A 63 33.02 -23.54 -11.32
N ALA A 64 33.64 -22.72 -12.16
CA ALA A 64 32.97 -21.70 -12.97
C ALA A 64 31.96 -22.32 -13.94
N THR A 65 32.37 -23.36 -14.67
CA THR A 65 31.49 -24.08 -15.60
C THR A 65 30.29 -24.68 -14.88
N LEU A 66 30.49 -25.24 -13.69
CA LEU A 66 29.41 -25.80 -12.89
C LEU A 66 28.46 -24.71 -12.36
N ALA A 67 28.99 -23.55 -11.95
CA ALA A 67 28.19 -22.40 -11.54
C ALA A 67 27.30 -21.88 -12.69
N MET A 68 27.86 -21.77 -13.89
CA MET A 68 27.14 -21.32 -15.08
C MET A 68 26.10 -22.34 -15.56
N ALA A 69 26.36 -23.63 -15.40
CA ALA A 69 25.38 -24.69 -15.68
C ALA A 69 24.13 -24.58 -14.77
N GLY A 70 24.23 -23.85 -13.66
CA GLY A 70 23.13 -23.47 -12.80
C GLY A 70 22.52 -24.67 -12.08
N PRO A 71 23.23 -25.30 -11.13
CA PRO A 71 22.69 -26.39 -10.34
C PRO A 71 21.50 -25.88 -9.52
N SER A 72 20.37 -26.57 -9.63
CA SER A 72 19.16 -26.27 -8.88
C SER A 72 18.76 -27.48 -8.07
N TRP A 73 18.67 -27.31 -6.75
CA TRP A 73 18.16 -28.31 -5.80
C TRP A 73 16.99 -27.78 -4.96
N GLN A 74 16.51 -26.57 -5.23
CA GLN A 74 15.34 -25.97 -4.59
C GLN A 74 14.34 -25.54 -5.66
N SER A 75 13.06 -25.80 -5.42
CA SER A 75 11.96 -25.20 -6.16
C SER A 75 11.36 -24.13 -5.28
N ALA A 76 11.20 -22.91 -5.82
CA ALA A 76 10.47 -21.85 -5.15
C ALA A 76 9.10 -21.73 -5.83
N GLU A 77 8.04 -21.89 -5.04
CA GLU A 77 6.70 -21.54 -5.47
C GLU A 77 6.60 -20.02 -5.40
N ARG A 78 6.57 -19.35 -6.56
CA ARG A 78 6.17 -17.94 -6.57
C ARG A 78 4.65 -17.91 -6.65
N PRO A 79 3.95 -17.30 -5.67
CA PRO A 79 2.54 -17.03 -5.84
C PRO A 79 2.39 -16.01 -6.97
N SER A 80 1.98 -16.44 -8.16
CA SER A 80 1.49 -15.53 -9.21
C SER A 80 0.02 -15.18 -8.92
N VAL A 81 -0.25 -14.73 -7.69
CA VAL A 81 -1.54 -14.12 -7.40
C VAL A 81 -1.41 -12.68 -7.88
N GLN A 82 -1.57 -12.46 -9.18
CA GLN A 82 -2.12 -11.18 -9.60
C GLN A 82 -3.54 -11.17 -9.03
N ASN A 83 -3.85 -10.17 -8.21
CA ASN A 83 -5.21 -9.94 -7.75
C ASN A 83 -6.07 -9.65 -8.98
N SER A 84 -6.68 -10.70 -9.53
CA SER A 84 -7.46 -10.70 -10.78
C SER A 84 -8.87 -10.16 -10.56
N ALA A 85 -9.01 -9.08 -9.78
CA ALA A 85 -10.28 -8.39 -9.66
C ALA A 85 -10.59 -7.71 -11.00
N ALA A 86 -11.48 -8.32 -11.77
CA ALA A 86 -11.92 -7.79 -13.05
C ALA A 86 -13.22 -7.03 -12.83
N ARG A 87 -13.26 -5.78 -13.30
CA ARG A 87 -14.39 -4.89 -13.09
C ARG A 87 -14.68 -4.07 -14.35
N VAL A 88 -15.93 -3.68 -14.53
CA VAL A 88 -16.33 -2.75 -15.59
C VAL A 88 -17.12 -1.62 -14.99
N LEU A 89 -16.63 -0.40 -15.18
CA LEU A 89 -17.34 0.82 -14.83
C LEU A 89 -18.27 1.19 -16.00
N ILE A 90 -19.56 1.27 -15.73
CA ILE A 90 -20.62 1.52 -16.69
C ILE A 90 -21.26 2.87 -16.33
N MET A 91 -21.19 3.83 -17.25
CA MET A 91 -21.66 5.19 -17.01
C MET A 91 -22.81 5.57 -17.93
N ASP A 92 -23.89 6.06 -17.31
CA ASP A 92 -25.04 6.61 -17.99
C ASP A 92 -24.74 7.98 -18.61
N MET A 93 -24.95 8.09 -19.92
CA MET A 93 -24.81 9.28 -20.77
C MET A 93 -26.16 9.72 -21.35
N SER A 94 -27.27 9.37 -20.70
CA SER A 94 -28.59 9.90 -21.05
C SER A 94 -28.73 11.38 -20.66
N ARG A 95 -29.71 12.09 -21.26
CA ARG A 95 -29.91 13.53 -21.00
C ARG A 95 -30.34 13.83 -19.56
N SER A 96 -30.94 12.88 -18.86
CA SER A 96 -31.35 13.04 -17.46
C SER A 96 -30.15 13.27 -16.53
N MET A 97 -28.96 12.82 -16.92
CA MET A 97 -27.70 13.09 -16.21
C MET A 97 -27.26 14.56 -16.24
N TYR A 98 -27.87 15.42 -17.07
CA TYR A 98 -27.67 16.87 -16.98
C TYR A 98 -28.54 17.57 -15.94
N ALA A 99 -29.47 16.87 -15.29
CA ALA A 99 -30.27 17.42 -14.20
C ALA A 99 -29.39 17.96 -13.05
N THR A 100 -29.87 19.03 -12.41
CA THR A 100 -29.11 19.87 -11.46
C THR A 100 -29.57 19.71 -10.00
N ASP A 101 -30.27 18.63 -9.67
CA ASP A 101 -30.62 18.30 -8.28
C ASP A 101 -29.40 18.00 -7.41
N LEU A 102 -28.28 17.64 -8.05
CA LEU A 102 -26.95 17.60 -7.45
C LEU A 102 -26.05 18.63 -8.12
N THR A 103 -25.47 19.56 -7.36
CA THR A 103 -24.59 20.60 -7.92
C THR A 103 -23.24 20.02 -8.33
N PRO A 104 -22.69 20.32 -9.52
CA PRO A 104 -23.27 21.16 -10.56
C PRO A 104 -24.33 20.43 -11.42
N ASN A 105 -24.13 19.15 -11.74
CA ASN A 105 -25.14 18.26 -12.31
C ASN A 105 -24.81 16.79 -11.99
N ARG A 106 -25.76 15.88 -12.21
CA ARG A 106 -25.59 14.44 -11.94
C ARG A 106 -24.38 13.83 -12.65
N LEU A 107 -24.17 14.14 -13.93
CA LEU A 107 -23.03 13.64 -14.71
C LEU A 107 -21.68 14.06 -14.12
N THR A 108 -21.57 15.31 -13.66
CA THR A 108 -20.33 15.79 -13.06
C THR A 108 -20.07 15.09 -11.74
N GLN A 109 -21.11 14.89 -10.93
CA GLN A 109 -21.00 14.09 -9.71
C GLN A 109 -20.65 12.62 -10.02
N ALA A 110 -21.25 12.03 -11.05
CA ALA A 110 -20.92 10.69 -11.54
C ALA A 110 -19.44 10.56 -11.91
N ARG A 111 -18.89 11.55 -12.63
CA ARG A 111 -17.47 11.59 -13.00
C ARG A 111 -16.56 11.73 -11.78
N TYR A 112 -16.91 12.56 -10.79
CA TYR A 112 -16.14 12.66 -9.55
C TYR A 112 -16.14 11.34 -8.77
N LYS A 113 -17.30 10.70 -8.61
CA LYS A 113 -17.40 9.38 -7.96
C LYS A 113 -16.63 8.32 -8.72
N ALA A 114 -16.71 8.30 -10.05
CA ALA A 114 -15.92 7.42 -10.89
C ALA A 114 -14.41 7.64 -10.72
N LEU A 115 -13.94 8.89 -10.67
CA LEU A 115 -12.54 9.22 -10.41
C LEU A 115 -12.08 8.74 -9.04
N ASP A 116 -12.91 8.90 -8.01
CA ASP A 116 -12.57 8.45 -6.66
C ASP A 116 -12.54 6.92 -6.56
N LEU A 117 -13.46 6.22 -7.26
CA LEU A 117 -13.42 4.76 -7.40
C LEU A 117 -12.13 4.30 -8.09
N LEU A 118 -11.77 4.90 -9.23
CA LEU A 118 -10.55 4.58 -9.96
C LEU A 118 -9.28 4.80 -9.13
N LYS A 119 -9.24 5.86 -8.31
CA LYS A 119 -8.13 6.10 -7.37
C LYS A 119 -8.08 5.06 -6.25
N GLY A 120 -9.23 4.55 -5.82
CA GLY A 120 -9.31 3.50 -4.80
C GLY A 120 -8.94 2.11 -5.32
N TRP A 121 -9.13 1.84 -6.61
CA TRP A 121 -8.78 0.57 -7.25
C TRP A 121 -7.31 0.52 -7.67
N GLN A 122 -6.44 0.14 -6.73
CA GLN A 122 -5.00 0.01 -6.93
C GLN A 122 -4.59 -1.30 -7.63
N GLU A 123 -5.47 -2.30 -7.61
CA GLU A 123 -5.22 -3.64 -8.15
C GLU A 123 -6.40 -4.16 -8.98
N GLY A 124 -6.09 -5.06 -9.91
CA GLY A 124 -7.05 -5.62 -10.86
C GLY A 124 -7.10 -4.87 -12.18
N SER A 125 -8.05 -5.27 -13.03
CA SER A 125 -8.26 -4.71 -14.37
C SER A 125 -9.66 -4.09 -14.45
N THR A 126 -9.71 -2.84 -14.90
CA THR A 126 -10.95 -2.07 -15.04
C THR A 126 -11.21 -1.78 -16.51
N GLY A 127 -12.41 -2.08 -16.99
CA GLY A 127 -12.93 -1.58 -18.27
C GLY A 127 -13.86 -0.39 -18.06
N LEU A 128 -14.09 0.39 -19.11
CA LEU A 128 -14.99 1.54 -19.09
C LEU A 128 -15.99 1.47 -20.25
N VAL A 129 -17.28 1.49 -19.91
CA VAL A 129 -18.41 1.51 -20.85
C VAL A 129 -19.23 2.76 -20.61
N ALA A 130 -19.62 3.44 -21.68
CA ALA A 130 -20.58 4.53 -21.66
C ALA A 130 -21.82 4.11 -22.44
N TYR A 131 -23.00 4.48 -21.97
CA TYR A 131 -24.25 4.12 -22.64
C TYR A 131 -25.29 5.23 -22.61
N ALA A 132 -26.16 5.21 -23.61
CA ALA A 132 -27.39 5.99 -23.71
C ALA A 132 -28.45 5.05 -24.30
N ALA A 133 -29.00 5.33 -25.49
CA ALA A 133 -29.86 4.34 -26.17
C ALA A 133 -29.11 3.09 -26.66
N ASP A 134 -27.77 3.18 -26.78
CA ASP A 134 -26.87 2.09 -27.13
C ASP A 134 -25.60 2.20 -26.26
N ALA A 135 -24.80 1.14 -26.21
CA ALA A 135 -23.61 1.06 -25.35
C ALA A 135 -22.31 0.93 -26.14
N TYR A 136 -21.26 1.62 -25.67
CA TYR A 136 -19.95 1.63 -26.32
C TYR A 136 -18.83 1.40 -25.32
N VAL A 137 -17.82 0.63 -25.74
CA VAL A 137 -16.57 0.47 -24.99
C VAL A 137 -15.73 1.74 -25.16
N VAL A 138 -15.53 2.47 -24.07
CA VAL A 138 -14.64 3.63 -24.01
C VAL A 138 -13.21 3.16 -23.80
N SER A 139 -13.02 2.13 -22.98
CA SER A 139 -11.72 1.51 -22.76
C SER A 139 -11.87 0.02 -22.45
N PRO A 140 -11.08 -0.86 -23.10
CA PRO A 140 -11.02 -2.28 -22.73
C PRO A 140 -10.45 -2.46 -21.32
N LEU A 141 -10.47 -3.68 -20.80
CA LEU A 141 -9.87 -3.98 -19.49
C LEU A 141 -8.39 -3.58 -19.45
N THR A 142 -8.04 -2.71 -18.51
CA THR A 142 -6.68 -2.26 -18.26
C THR A 142 -6.40 -2.18 -16.76
N SER A 143 -5.17 -2.44 -16.36
CA SER A 143 -4.70 -2.17 -15.00
C SER A 143 -4.30 -0.70 -14.77
N ASP A 144 -4.25 0.11 -15.83
CA ASP A 144 -3.89 1.53 -15.75
C ASP A 144 -5.14 2.40 -15.50
N SER A 145 -5.43 2.63 -14.22
CA SER A 145 -6.52 3.52 -13.79
C SER A 145 -6.30 4.98 -14.15
N ALA A 146 -5.04 5.43 -14.34
CA ALA A 146 -4.73 6.80 -14.74
C ALA A 146 -5.16 7.07 -16.18
N THR A 147 -5.00 6.10 -17.08
CA THR A 147 -5.54 6.19 -18.44
C THR A 147 -7.06 6.34 -18.44
N LEU A 148 -7.77 5.55 -17.62
CA LEU A 148 -9.24 5.67 -17.49
C LEU A 148 -9.65 7.04 -16.92
N ALA A 149 -8.94 7.53 -15.92
CA ALA A 149 -9.19 8.83 -15.31
C ALA A 149 -9.07 9.99 -16.31
N ASN A 150 -8.19 9.87 -17.32
CA ASN A 150 -8.04 10.86 -18.39
C ASN A 150 -9.17 10.84 -19.43
N LEU A 151 -9.91 9.73 -19.54
CA LEU A 151 -11.02 9.60 -20.49
C LEU A 151 -12.34 10.14 -19.91
N LEU A 152 -12.55 9.99 -18.59
CA LEU A 152 -13.79 10.39 -17.91
C LEU A 152 -14.25 11.84 -18.15
N PRO A 153 -13.37 12.86 -18.16
CA PRO A 153 -13.81 14.25 -18.34
C PRO A 153 -14.50 14.51 -19.70
N ASN A 154 -14.15 13.72 -20.72
CA ASN A 154 -14.66 13.86 -22.08
C ASN A 154 -15.99 13.13 -22.31
N LEU A 155 -16.48 12.36 -21.33
CA LEU A 155 -17.76 11.68 -21.44
C LEU A 155 -18.92 12.67 -21.26
N SER A 156 -19.82 12.69 -22.22
CA SER A 156 -21.04 13.48 -22.19
C SER A 156 -22.17 12.86 -23.01
N PRO A 157 -23.44 13.18 -22.72
CA PRO A 157 -24.58 12.84 -23.57
C PRO A 157 -24.48 13.32 -25.02
N ASP A 158 -23.71 14.39 -25.27
CA ASP A 158 -23.59 15.00 -26.60
C ASP A 158 -22.66 14.21 -27.55
N ILE A 159 -21.74 13.41 -27.01
CA ILE A 159 -20.89 12.52 -27.82
C ILE A 159 -21.57 11.19 -28.18
N MET A 160 -22.75 10.92 -27.61
CA MET A 160 -23.48 9.67 -27.84
C MET A 160 -24.29 9.72 -29.15
N PRO A 161 -24.14 8.74 -30.06
CA PRO A 161 -24.84 8.74 -31.35
C PRO A 161 -26.37 8.73 -31.24
N TYR A 162 -26.89 7.98 -30.27
CA TYR A 162 -28.33 7.81 -30.06
C TYR A 162 -28.72 8.17 -28.64
N GLN A 163 -29.77 8.99 -28.54
CA GLN A 163 -30.29 9.50 -27.27
C GLN A 163 -31.30 8.51 -26.67
N GLY A 164 -31.21 8.26 -25.37
CA GLY A 164 -32.07 7.33 -24.63
C GLY A 164 -31.32 6.73 -23.45
N SER A 165 -31.85 5.65 -22.89
CA SER A 165 -31.21 4.83 -21.85
C SER A 165 -31.52 3.36 -22.15
N ASP A 166 -30.49 2.52 -22.28
CA ASP A 166 -30.55 1.06 -22.31
C ASP A 166 -29.41 0.49 -21.46
N ALA A 167 -29.63 0.47 -20.13
CA ALA A 167 -28.67 -0.07 -19.18
C ALA A 167 -28.43 -1.59 -19.39
N ALA A 168 -29.40 -2.31 -19.94
CA ALA A 168 -29.28 -3.75 -20.20
C ALA A 168 -28.28 -4.04 -21.32
N ALA A 169 -28.30 -3.24 -22.40
CA ALA A 169 -27.31 -3.32 -23.47
C ALA A 169 -25.89 -3.05 -22.94
N ALA A 170 -25.75 -2.05 -22.06
CA ALA A 170 -24.47 -1.69 -21.44
C ALA A 170 -23.89 -2.81 -20.57
N VAL A 171 -24.73 -3.44 -19.74
CA VAL A 171 -24.34 -4.58 -18.91
C VAL A 171 -23.99 -5.79 -19.77
N SER A 172 -24.76 -6.08 -20.82
CA SER A 172 -24.45 -7.17 -21.76
C SER A 172 -23.07 -6.98 -22.44
N LEU A 173 -22.77 -5.74 -22.86
CA LEU A 173 -21.47 -5.39 -23.43
C LEU A 173 -20.33 -5.55 -22.42
N ALA A 174 -20.55 -5.11 -21.18
CA ALA A 174 -19.59 -5.27 -20.09
C ALA A 174 -19.28 -6.74 -19.77
N ILE A 175 -20.31 -7.59 -19.72
CA ILE A 175 -20.16 -9.05 -19.54
C ILE A 175 -19.35 -9.65 -20.69
N THR A 176 -19.68 -9.28 -21.94
CA THR A 176 -18.96 -9.76 -23.12
C THR A 176 -17.49 -9.38 -23.06
N MET A 177 -17.18 -8.15 -22.64
CA MET A 177 -15.82 -7.66 -22.50
C MET A 177 -15.02 -8.42 -21.43
N LEU A 178 -15.65 -8.72 -20.28
CA LEU A 178 -15.06 -9.55 -19.23
C LEU A 178 -14.77 -10.98 -19.72
N GLN A 179 -15.73 -11.59 -20.40
CA GLN A 179 -15.59 -12.95 -20.95
C GLN A 179 -14.49 -13.03 -22.01
N GLN A 180 -14.41 -12.05 -22.92
CA GLN A 180 -13.36 -11.98 -23.96
C GLN A 180 -11.96 -11.81 -23.38
N SER A 181 -11.85 -11.21 -22.19
CA SER A 181 -10.60 -11.08 -21.44
C SER A 181 -10.27 -12.31 -20.58
N GLY A 182 -11.08 -13.38 -20.67
CA GLY A 182 -10.85 -14.66 -19.98
C GLY A 182 -11.33 -14.68 -18.53
N HIS A 183 -12.07 -13.66 -18.08
CA HIS A 183 -12.65 -13.66 -16.75
C HIS A 183 -13.99 -14.41 -16.73
N GLN A 184 -14.17 -15.29 -15.74
CA GLN A 184 -15.41 -16.04 -15.53
C GLN A 184 -16.35 -15.37 -14.50
N GLN A 185 -15.82 -14.39 -13.77
CA GLN A 185 -16.54 -13.61 -12.75
C GLN A 185 -15.97 -12.18 -12.74
N GLY A 186 -16.74 -11.24 -12.20
CA GLY A 186 -16.32 -9.84 -12.12
C GLY A 186 -17.41 -8.92 -11.61
N ASP A 187 -17.01 -7.68 -11.34
CA ASP A 187 -17.87 -6.61 -10.83
C ASP A 187 -18.37 -5.70 -11.95
N LEU A 188 -19.67 -5.46 -11.98
CA LEU A 188 -20.33 -4.54 -12.89
C LEU A 188 -20.76 -3.31 -12.10
N ILE A 189 -20.05 -2.20 -12.24
CA ILE A 189 -20.34 -0.96 -11.50
C ILE A 189 -21.20 -0.06 -12.40
N LEU A 190 -22.50 -0.09 -12.20
CA LEU A 190 -23.47 0.71 -12.95
C LEU A 190 -23.73 2.04 -12.23
N ILE A 191 -23.35 3.14 -12.85
CA ILE A 191 -23.69 4.49 -12.40
C ILE A 191 -24.83 5.02 -13.26
N THR A 192 -26.01 5.18 -12.66
CA THR A 192 -27.23 5.61 -13.37
C THR A 192 -28.15 6.41 -12.45
N ASP A 193 -29.05 7.18 -13.04
CA ASP A 193 -30.01 8.00 -12.31
C ASP A 193 -31.45 7.46 -12.32
N ASP A 194 -31.82 6.64 -13.29
CA ASP A 194 -33.11 5.96 -13.33
C ASP A 194 -33.00 4.61 -14.04
N MET A 195 -34.13 3.90 -14.11
CA MET A 195 -34.21 2.67 -14.89
C MET A 195 -35.67 2.35 -15.20
N SER A 196 -35.96 2.03 -16.45
CA SER A 196 -37.27 1.58 -16.88
C SER A 196 -37.56 0.14 -16.44
N VAL A 197 -38.85 -0.21 -16.36
CA VAL A 197 -39.28 -1.58 -16.05
C VAL A 197 -38.75 -2.57 -17.09
N THR A 198 -38.72 -2.19 -18.37
CA THR A 198 -38.21 -3.03 -19.46
C THR A 198 -36.72 -3.32 -19.35
N GLU A 199 -35.91 -2.32 -19.00
CA GLU A 199 -34.46 -2.52 -18.78
C GLU A 199 -34.21 -3.40 -17.57
N ARG A 200 -34.97 -3.17 -16.48
CA ARG A 200 -34.88 -3.96 -15.26
C ARG A 200 -35.16 -5.43 -15.51
N GLU A 201 -36.25 -5.78 -16.21
CA GLU A 201 -36.56 -7.19 -16.50
C GLU A 201 -35.49 -7.85 -17.37
N LYS A 202 -34.93 -7.12 -18.37
CA LYS A 202 -33.79 -7.62 -19.16
C LYS A 202 -32.57 -7.86 -18.26
N LEU A 203 -32.22 -6.92 -17.39
CA LEU A 203 -31.09 -7.06 -16.46
C LEU A 203 -31.27 -8.23 -15.49
N ILE A 204 -32.47 -8.42 -14.95
CA ILE A 204 -32.80 -9.59 -14.12
C ILE A 204 -32.55 -10.87 -14.92
N SER A 205 -33.04 -10.96 -16.15
CA SER A 205 -32.83 -12.15 -16.99
C SER A 205 -31.36 -12.41 -17.34
N LEU A 206 -30.54 -11.37 -17.45
CA LEU A 206 -29.11 -11.46 -17.75
C LEU A 206 -28.27 -11.87 -16.54
N LEU A 207 -28.63 -11.39 -15.34
CA LEU A 207 -27.79 -11.50 -14.15
C LEU A 207 -28.24 -12.60 -13.17
N GLN A 208 -29.52 -12.97 -13.19
CA GLN A 208 -30.06 -13.95 -12.25
C GLN A 208 -29.39 -15.33 -12.44
N GLY A 209 -28.70 -15.80 -11.41
CA GLY A 209 -27.94 -17.06 -11.45
C GLY A 209 -26.59 -16.97 -12.18
N SER A 210 -26.16 -15.77 -12.56
CA SER A 210 -24.84 -15.53 -13.16
C SER A 210 -23.77 -15.26 -12.09
N PRO A 211 -22.48 -15.49 -12.38
CA PRO A 211 -21.37 -15.18 -11.47
C PRO A 211 -20.98 -13.69 -11.45
N TRP A 212 -21.75 -12.82 -12.12
CA TRP A 212 -21.46 -11.39 -12.25
C TRP A 212 -22.15 -10.62 -11.12
N ARG A 213 -21.38 -9.83 -10.36
CA ARG A 213 -21.93 -9.02 -9.27
C ARG A 213 -22.26 -7.62 -9.79
N LEU A 214 -23.54 -7.26 -9.76
CA LEU A 214 -23.98 -5.90 -10.08
C LEU A 214 -23.90 -5.00 -8.85
N VAL A 215 -23.17 -3.90 -8.98
CA VAL A 215 -23.11 -2.80 -8.01
C VAL A 215 -23.67 -1.56 -8.67
N THR A 216 -24.83 -1.07 -8.20
CA THR A 216 -25.50 0.10 -8.75
C THR A 216 -25.28 1.31 -7.84
N LEU A 217 -24.70 2.37 -8.39
CA LEU A 217 -24.63 3.69 -7.77
C LEU A 217 -25.75 4.56 -8.34
N ALA A 218 -26.79 4.77 -7.55
CA ALA A 218 -27.93 5.62 -7.91
C ALA A 218 -27.59 7.10 -7.70
N ILE A 219 -27.64 7.89 -8.77
CA ILE A 219 -27.33 9.33 -8.74
C ILE A 219 -28.59 10.14 -8.96
N GLY A 220 -28.89 11.04 -8.02
CA GLY A 220 -30.01 11.96 -8.12
C GLY A 220 -30.91 11.87 -6.88
N THR A 221 -32.07 12.51 -6.99
CA THR A 221 -33.02 12.68 -5.90
C THR A 221 -34.42 12.21 -6.31
N PRO A 222 -35.27 11.79 -5.34
CA PRO A 222 -36.66 11.41 -5.63
C PRO A 222 -37.50 12.60 -6.14
N SER A 223 -37.19 13.80 -5.66
CA SER A 223 -37.85 15.05 -6.09
C SER A 223 -37.53 15.40 -7.54
N GLY A 224 -36.29 15.12 -7.96
CA GLY A 224 -35.80 15.38 -9.30
C GLY A 224 -35.51 16.86 -9.59
N ALA A 225 -35.00 17.13 -10.78
CA ALA A 225 -34.72 18.48 -11.27
C ALA A 225 -34.97 18.58 -12.79
N PRO A 226 -35.23 19.79 -13.31
CA PRO A 226 -35.32 20.01 -14.74
C PRO A 226 -33.95 19.80 -15.41
N ILE A 227 -33.98 19.40 -16.68
CA ILE A 227 -32.77 19.14 -17.48
C ILE A 227 -32.44 20.41 -18.29
N PRO A 228 -31.34 21.13 -17.99
CA PRO A 228 -30.89 22.24 -18.82
C PRO A 228 -30.27 21.75 -20.13
N LEU A 229 -30.52 22.48 -21.21
CA LEU A 229 -29.88 22.31 -22.51
C LEU A 229 -28.72 23.31 -22.64
N GLY A 230 -27.82 23.06 -23.60
CA GLY A 230 -26.62 23.90 -23.82
C GLY A 230 -26.91 25.37 -24.17
N ASP A 231 -28.13 25.68 -24.61
CA ASP A 231 -28.62 27.04 -24.89
C ASP A 231 -29.23 27.74 -23.67
N GLY A 232 -29.26 27.08 -22.51
CA GLY A 232 -29.87 27.57 -21.27
C GLY A 232 -31.39 27.36 -21.20
N SER A 233 -32.01 26.79 -22.24
CA SER A 233 -33.41 26.37 -22.20
C SER A 233 -33.56 25.06 -21.41
N LEU A 234 -34.78 24.74 -20.97
CA LEU A 234 -35.07 23.47 -20.30
C LEU A 234 -35.62 22.47 -21.30
N LEU A 235 -35.23 21.20 -21.17
CA LEU A 235 -35.76 20.12 -21.98
C LEU A 235 -37.29 20.05 -21.80
N LYS A 236 -38.01 20.07 -22.93
CA LYS A 236 -39.47 19.97 -22.97
C LYS A 236 -39.90 18.67 -23.64
N ASP A 237 -41.02 18.13 -23.19
CA ASP A 237 -41.67 17.00 -23.82
C ASP A 237 -42.39 17.41 -25.12
N ARG A 238 -43.02 16.43 -25.80
CA ARG A 238 -43.80 16.68 -27.04
C ARG A 238 -45.01 17.59 -26.82
N GLN A 239 -45.42 17.82 -25.57
CA GLN A 239 -46.56 18.63 -25.18
C GLN A 239 -46.11 20.05 -24.74
N GLY A 240 -44.81 20.33 -24.77
CA GLY A 240 -44.23 21.62 -24.40
C GLY A 240 -44.03 21.80 -22.89
N GLN A 241 -44.25 20.78 -22.07
CA GLN A 241 -44.03 20.80 -20.63
C GLN A 241 -42.57 20.48 -20.30
N THR A 242 -42.02 21.13 -19.28
CA THR A 242 -40.64 20.89 -18.84
C THR A 242 -40.51 19.48 -18.25
N VAL A 243 -39.52 18.73 -18.75
CA VAL A 243 -39.19 17.39 -18.26
C VAL A 243 -38.44 17.51 -16.94
N ILE A 244 -38.94 16.82 -15.91
CA ILE A 244 -38.30 16.70 -14.59
C ILE A 244 -37.73 15.29 -14.45
N ALA A 245 -36.40 15.18 -14.36
CA ALA A 245 -35.71 13.90 -14.18
C ALA A 245 -35.79 13.47 -12.71
N LYS A 246 -36.48 12.37 -12.42
CA LYS A 246 -36.63 11.84 -11.05
C LYS A 246 -35.96 10.49 -10.94
N THR A 247 -35.24 10.26 -9.85
CA THR A 247 -34.63 8.95 -9.59
C THR A 247 -35.63 8.01 -8.93
N ALA A 248 -35.99 6.95 -9.65
CA ALA A 248 -36.91 5.91 -9.17
C ALA A 248 -36.18 4.86 -8.32
N PHE A 249 -35.83 5.21 -7.08
CA PHE A 249 -35.10 4.32 -6.17
C PHE A 249 -35.78 2.95 -5.97
N ASP A 250 -37.12 2.90 -5.96
CA ASP A 250 -37.87 1.65 -5.82
C ASP A 250 -37.55 0.66 -6.95
N GLN A 251 -37.36 1.15 -8.18
CA GLN A 251 -37.04 0.30 -9.35
C GLN A 251 -35.62 -0.28 -9.23
N LEU A 252 -34.66 0.55 -8.82
CA LEU A 252 -33.27 0.15 -8.61
C LEU A 252 -33.15 -0.83 -7.43
N GLN A 253 -33.93 -0.62 -6.36
CA GLN A 253 -33.95 -1.50 -5.19
C GLN A 253 -34.53 -2.87 -5.54
N GLN A 254 -35.62 -2.90 -6.31
CA GLN A 254 -36.20 -4.16 -6.80
C GLN A 254 -35.21 -4.94 -7.70
N LEU A 255 -34.44 -4.25 -8.55
CA LEU A 255 -33.37 -4.90 -9.31
C LEU A 255 -32.35 -5.55 -8.40
N SER A 256 -31.75 -4.76 -7.50
CA SER A 256 -30.69 -5.20 -6.58
C SER A 256 -31.14 -6.42 -5.75
N GLN A 257 -32.36 -6.42 -5.24
CA GLN A 257 -32.91 -7.55 -4.48
C GLN A 257 -33.09 -8.82 -5.32
N ARG A 258 -33.50 -8.69 -6.59
CA ARG A 258 -33.73 -9.83 -7.49
C ARG A 258 -32.44 -10.47 -8.00
N VAL A 259 -31.43 -9.66 -8.30
CA VAL A 259 -30.13 -10.12 -8.83
C VAL A 259 -29.08 -10.36 -7.73
N GLN A 260 -29.47 -10.21 -6.46
CA GLN A 260 -28.54 -10.22 -5.31
C GLN A 260 -27.38 -9.21 -5.47
N GLY A 261 -27.64 -8.11 -6.17
CA GLY A 261 -26.71 -7.01 -6.37
C GLY A 261 -26.72 -6.01 -5.23
N VAL A 262 -25.80 -5.05 -5.25
CA VAL A 262 -25.71 -4.00 -4.23
C VAL A 262 -26.19 -2.67 -4.79
N LEU A 263 -27.17 -2.06 -4.14
CA LEU A 263 -27.59 -0.68 -4.40
C LEU A 263 -26.95 0.26 -3.40
N THR A 264 -26.26 1.29 -3.89
CA THR A 264 -25.74 2.40 -3.09
C THR A 264 -26.31 3.71 -3.64
N ALA A 265 -26.92 4.53 -2.80
CA ALA A 265 -27.37 5.87 -3.20
C ALA A 265 -26.22 6.87 -3.08
N TYR A 266 -26.22 7.89 -3.93
CA TYR A 266 -25.27 9.00 -3.87
C TYR A 266 -25.22 9.64 -2.48
N ARG A 267 -24.00 9.85 -1.96
CA ARG A 267 -23.77 10.59 -0.71
C ARG A 267 -22.66 11.62 -0.88
N ALA A 268 -22.85 12.81 -0.33
CA ALA A 268 -21.85 13.88 -0.40
C ALA A 268 -20.61 13.61 0.49
N ASP A 269 -20.73 12.75 1.50
CA ASP A 269 -19.67 12.43 2.47
C ASP A 269 -18.63 11.41 1.96
N GLY A 270 -18.85 10.81 0.78
CA GLY A 270 -17.95 9.80 0.20
C GLY A 270 -18.11 8.40 0.78
N ALA A 271 -19.04 8.17 1.71
CA ALA A 271 -19.30 6.85 2.28
C ALA A 271 -19.82 5.85 1.23
N ASP A 272 -20.49 6.34 0.20
CA ASP A 272 -20.91 5.58 -0.97
C ASP A 272 -19.72 4.96 -1.72
N VAL A 273 -18.69 5.77 -2.01
CA VAL A 273 -17.45 5.32 -2.65
C VAL A 273 -16.75 4.30 -1.77
N ALA A 274 -16.57 4.58 -0.48
CA ALA A 274 -15.91 3.68 0.46
C ALA A 274 -16.61 2.31 0.54
N HIS A 275 -17.95 2.30 0.55
CA HIS A 275 -18.74 1.07 0.54
C HIS A 275 -18.51 0.26 -0.74
N ILE A 276 -18.57 0.89 -1.91
CA ILE A 276 -18.31 0.21 -3.20
C ILE A 276 -16.87 -0.32 -3.26
N LEU A 277 -15.89 0.46 -2.80
CA LEU A 277 -14.49 0.02 -2.73
C LEU A 277 -14.34 -1.22 -1.86
N SER A 278 -14.95 -1.25 -0.67
CA SER A 278 -14.86 -2.40 0.24
C SER A 278 -15.41 -3.69 -0.38
N LEU A 279 -16.45 -3.59 -1.21
CA LEU A 279 -17.06 -4.72 -1.89
C LEU A 279 -16.23 -5.21 -3.08
N THR A 280 -15.65 -4.27 -3.83
CA THR A 280 -15.02 -4.52 -5.14
C THR A 280 -13.50 -4.67 -5.07
N GLN A 281 -12.87 -4.41 -3.92
CA GLN A 281 -11.44 -4.68 -3.69
C GLN A 281 -11.19 -6.13 -3.24
N GLN A 282 -12.16 -6.73 -2.53
CA GLN A 282 -12.10 -8.13 -2.13
C GLN A 282 -12.36 -9.02 -3.37
N PRO A 283 -11.51 -10.01 -3.67
CA PRO A 283 -11.84 -11.03 -4.67
C PRO A 283 -13.21 -11.63 -4.34
N ILE A 284 -14.02 -11.89 -5.36
CA ILE A 284 -15.24 -12.68 -5.19
C ILE A 284 -14.79 -14.07 -4.73
N ASP A 285 -14.96 -14.36 -3.44
CA ASP A 285 -14.62 -15.62 -2.80
C ASP A 285 -15.50 -16.75 -3.36
N ILE A 286 -15.07 -17.31 -4.48
CA ILE A 286 -15.50 -18.62 -4.93
C ILE A 286 -14.29 -19.54 -4.87
N ALA A 287 -14.33 -20.38 -3.82
CA ALA A 287 -13.75 -21.70 -3.69
C ALA A 287 -12.50 -21.98 -4.52
N GLU A 288 -11.32 -21.92 -3.88
CA GLU A 288 -10.13 -22.82 -3.94
C GLU A 288 -9.83 -23.72 -5.17
N SER A 289 -10.51 -23.60 -6.31
CA SER A 289 -10.67 -24.69 -7.27
C SER A 289 -10.25 -24.35 -8.70
N THR A 290 -10.05 -23.08 -9.05
CA THR A 290 -9.45 -22.71 -10.34
C THR A 290 -7.96 -22.44 -10.17
N SER A 291 -7.21 -23.53 -10.09
CA SER A 291 -5.76 -23.58 -10.30
C SER A 291 -4.95 -22.49 -9.59
N ARG A 292 -4.57 -22.76 -8.33
CA ARG A 292 -3.21 -22.40 -7.87
C ARG A 292 -2.22 -23.16 -8.75
N GLN A 293 -2.07 -22.76 -10.01
CA GLN A 293 -0.88 -23.08 -10.80
C GLN A 293 0.25 -22.26 -10.17
N ALA A 294 0.72 -22.73 -9.01
CA ALA A 294 2.01 -22.30 -8.50
C ALA A 294 3.00 -22.64 -9.61
N ILE A 295 3.46 -21.63 -10.34
CA ILE A 295 4.54 -21.82 -11.29
C ILE A 295 5.75 -22.18 -10.44
N THR A 296 6.08 -23.47 -10.40
CA THR A 296 7.26 -23.97 -9.69
C THR A 296 8.48 -23.53 -10.49
N GLU A 297 9.05 -22.38 -10.15
CA GLU A 297 10.31 -21.93 -10.72
C GLU A 297 11.46 -22.54 -9.91
N ARG A 298 12.38 -23.20 -10.60
CA ARG A 298 13.57 -23.77 -9.97
C ARG A 298 14.62 -22.67 -9.76
N VAL A 299 15.14 -22.57 -8.53
CA VAL A 299 16.10 -21.52 -8.17
C VAL A 299 17.50 -21.94 -8.60
N ASN A 300 18.17 -21.07 -9.38
CA ASN A 300 19.57 -21.27 -9.70
C ASN A 300 20.42 -21.10 -8.42
N ASN A 301 20.96 -22.20 -7.91
CA ASN A 301 21.84 -22.19 -6.73
C ASN A 301 23.33 -22.13 -7.09
N GLY A 302 23.67 -21.94 -8.37
CA GLY A 302 25.04 -21.80 -8.85
C GLY A 302 25.79 -20.61 -8.24
N TYR A 303 25.09 -19.60 -7.70
CA TYR A 303 25.72 -18.46 -7.05
C TYR A 303 26.56 -18.85 -5.81
N TRP A 304 26.23 -19.96 -5.12
CA TRP A 304 27.05 -20.47 -4.01
C TRP A 304 28.47 -20.82 -4.44
N LEU A 305 28.64 -21.23 -5.71
CA LEU A 305 29.94 -21.55 -6.29
C LEU A 305 30.76 -20.31 -6.62
N ALA A 306 30.19 -19.10 -6.55
CA ALA A 306 30.95 -17.85 -6.70
C ALA A 306 31.92 -17.61 -5.52
N LEU A 307 31.57 -18.06 -4.31
CA LEU A 307 32.42 -17.90 -3.12
C LEU A 307 33.76 -18.68 -3.21
N PRO A 308 33.79 -19.99 -3.51
CA PRO A 308 35.06 -20.70 -3.71
C PRO A 308 35.85 -20.16 -4.91
N LEU A 309 35.16 -19.66 -5.94
CA LEU A 309 35.78 -19.04 -7.12
C LEU A 309 36.46 -17.70 -6.75
N LEU A 310 35.84 -16.91 -5.87
CA LEU A 310 36.42 -15.69 -5.32
C LEU A 310 37.66 -15.99 -4.45
N ILE A 311 37.62 -17.04 -3.63
CA ILE A 311 38.80 -17.49 -2.86
C ILE A 311 39.94 -17.90 -3.79
N ALA A 312 39.64 -18.67 -4.84
CA ALA A 312 40.64 -19.07 -5.83
C ALA A 312 41.22 -17.84 -6.56
N ALA A 313 40.37 -16.88 -6.94
CA ALA A 313 40.76 -15.61 -7.57
C ALA A 313 41.69 -14.78 -6.68
N LEU A 314 41.42 -14.69 -5.37
CA LEU A 314 42.30 -14.00 -4.43
C LEU A 314 43.67 -14.68 -4.31
N CYS A 315 43.74 -16.01 -4.35
CA CYS A 315 45.00 -16.75 -4.34
C CYS A 315 45.89 -16.52 -5.58
N LEU A 316 45.35 -15.99 -6.68
CA LEU A 316 46.12 -15.57 -7.85
C LEU A 316 46.88 -14.24 -7.63
N PHE A 317 46.50 -13.44 -6.63
CA PHE A 317 47.20 -12.20 -6.29
C PHE A 317 48.37 -12.45 -5.33
N ARG A 318 49.51 -11.77 -5.57
CA ARG A 318 50.76 -11.92 -4.80
C ARG A 318 50.62 -11.68 -3.27
N ARG A 319 49.58 -10.95 -2.83
CA ARG A 319 49.22 -10.71 -1.41
C ARG A 319 47.84 -11.27 -1.03
N GLY A 320 47.13 -11.91 -1.94
CA GLY A 320 45.73 -12.28 -1.76
C GLY A 320 45.48 -13.47 -0.82
N VAL A 321 46.54 -14.19 -0.44
CA VAL A 321 46.47 -15.23 0.62
C VAL A 321 46.06 -14.62 1.98
N ILE A 322 46.45 -13.38 2.27
CA ILE A 322 46.04 -12.68 3.50
C ILE A 322 44.54 -12.36 3.45
N PHE A 323 44.03 -11.94 2.29
CA PHE A 323 42.62 -11.63 2.10
C PHE A 323 41.73 -12.88 2.08
N SER A 324 42.20 -14.01 1.53
CA SER A 324 41.46 -15.27 1.58
C SER A 324 41.37 -15.84 3.00
N LEU A 325 42.43 -15.70 3.81
CA LEU A 325 42.39 -16.04 5.24
C LEU A 325 41.44 -15.13 6.02
N LEU A 326 41.42 -13.81 5.74
CA LEU A 326 40.49 -12.86 6.36
C LEU A 326 39.01 -13.20 6.05
N LEU A 327 38.69 -13.56 4.81
CA LEU A 327 37.34 -13.97 4.41
C LEU A 327 36.89 -15.27 5.08
N LEU A 328 37.79 -16.25 5.22
CA LEU A 328 37.50 -17.51 5.91
C LEU A 328 37.30 -17.32 7.42
N PHE A 329 38.04 -16.40 8.05
CA PHE A 329 37.91 -16.11 9.49
C PHE A 329 36.78 -15.14 9.84
N GLY A 330 36.43 -14.20 8.94
CA GLY A 330 35.39 -13.20 9.19
C GLY A 330 33.98 -13.78 9.35
N VAL A 331 33.73 -14.98 8.81
CA VAL A 331 32.44 -15.68 8.92
C VAL A 331 32.24 -16.34 10.29
N SER A 332 33.30 -16.45 11.12
CA SER A 332 33.27 -17.17 12.40
C SER A 332 33.16 -16.28 13.64
N LEU A 333 32.94 -14.97 13.50
CA LEU A 333 32.70 -14.10 14.65
C LEU A 333 31.26 -14.28 15.15
N PRO A 334 31.03 -14.62 16.42
CA PRO A 334 29.68 -14.72 16.95
C PRO A 334 29.02 -13.33 16.93
N ASN A 335 27.94 -13.21 16.15
CA ASN A 335 27.07 -12.04 16.16
C ASN A 335 26.47 -11.88 17.56
N GLN A 336 26.97 -10.95 18.36
CA GLN A 336 26.14 -10.36 19.40
C GLN A 336 25.00 -9.63 18.68
N GLN A 337 23.77 -9.92 19.09
CA GLN A 337 22.56 -9.35 18.51
C GLN A 337 22.49 -7.85 18.82
N ALA A 338 23.21 -7.04 18.05
CA ALA A 338 22.97 -5.61 17.93
C ALA A 338 21.95 -5.43 16.81
N TRP A 339 20.68 -5.25 17.15
CA TRP A 339 19.64 -4.83 16.21
C TRP A 339 19.78 -3.34 15.90
N ALA A 340 20.88 -2.99 15.24
CA ALA A 340 20.94 -1.75 14.50
C ALA A 340 20.28 -2.02 13.13
N SER A 341 19.07 -1.51 12.91
CA SER A 341 18.54 -1.45 11.55
C SER A 341 19.45 -0.54 10.74
N ALA A 342 20.10 -1.08 9.71
CA ALA A 342 21.13 -0.38 8.94
C ALA A 342 20.69 0.94 8.28
N TRP A 343 19.38 1.25 8.31
CA TRP A 343 18.76 2.32 7.53
C TRP A 343 17.89 3.29 8.33
N LEU A 344 17.57 2.99 9.60
CA LEU A 344 16.75 3.88 10.43
C LEU A 344 17.60 4.49 11.54
N ASN A 345 17.41 5.79 11.77
CA ASN A 345 17.98 6.43 12.95
C ASN A 345 17.15 6.10 14.20
N GLN A 346 17.70 6.40 15.38
CA GLN A 346 17.09 6.05 16.66
C GLN A 346 15.72 6.70 16.86
N ASP A 347 15.53 7.95 16.40
CA ASP A 347 14.24 8.65 16.51
C ASP A 347 13.18 8.03 15.58
N GLN A 348 13.55 7.54 14.40
CA GLN A 348 12.63 6.84 13.50
C GLN A 348 12.20 5.49 14.09
N GLN A 349 13.11 4.76 14.72
CA GLN A 349 12.76 3.55 15.46
C GLN A 349 11.83 3.86 16.65
N ALA A 350 12.13 4.92 17.41
CA ALA A 350 11.29 5.39 18.50
C ALA A 350 9.89 5.81 18.01
N MET A 351 9.80 6.43 16.83
CA MET A 351 8.53 6.80 16.20
C MET A 351 7.72 5.56 15.80
N HIS A 352 8.36 4.50 15.32
CA HIS A 352 7.67 3.23 15.10
C HIS A 352 7.10 2.64 16.41
N MET A 353 7.87 2.69 17.50
CA MET A 353 7.38 2.27 18.83
C MET A 353 6.21 3.13 19.30
N PHE A 354 6.30 4.45 19.11
CA PHE A 354 5.24 5.40 19.46
C PHE A 354 3.95 5.12 18.68
N ASN A 355 4.04 4.86 17.37
CA ASN A 355 2.90 4.51 16.52
C ASN A 355 2.28 3.14 16.87
N ASN A 356 3.07 2.24 17.47
CA ASN A 356 2.63 0.94 17.97
C ASN A 356 2.17 0.99 19.44
N GLU A 357 1.92 2.18 19.99
CA GLU A 357 1.43 2.41 21.37
C GLU A 357 2.41 1.97 22.48
N GLN A 358 3.69 1.72 22.14
CA GLN A 358 4.75 1.34 23.08
C GLN A 358 5.40 2.60 23.69
N TYR A 359 4.60 3.46 24.30
CA TYR A 359 5.00 4.82 24.68
C TYR A 359 6.16 4.88 25.67
N ALA A 360 6.22 3.98 26.65
CA ALA A 360 7.32 3.94 27.62
C ALA A 360 8.68 3.63 26.96
N GLN A 361 8.72 2.67 26.04
CA GLN A 361 9.93 2.32 25.30
C GLN A 361 10.32 3.42 24.30
N ALA A 362 9.32 4.01 23.63
CA ALA A 362 9.54 5.14 22.73
C ALA A 362 10.15 6.34 23.48
N ALA A 363 9.69 6.63 24.70
CA ALA A 363 10.21 7.71 25.52
C ALA A 363 11.70 7.55 25.89
N GLU A 364 12.15 6.32 26.12
CA GLU A 364 13.58 6.04 26.37
C GLU A 364 14.42 6.11 25.10
N ALA A 365 13.82 5.81 23.95
CA ALA A 365 14.51 5.75 22.67
C ALA A 365 14.65 7.13 21.98
N PHE A 366 13.67 8.04 22.14
CA PHE A 366 13.73 9.38 21.53
C PHE A 366 14.88 10.22 22.07
N ARG A 367 15.62 10.86 21.15
CA ARG A 367 16.64 11.88 21.47
C ARG A 367 16.07 13.29 21.46
N ASP A 368 15.06 13.57 20.63
CA ASP A 368 14.39 14.87 20.61
C ASP A 368 13.49 15.04 21.86
N PRO A 369 13.75 16.02 22.74
CA PRO A 369 12.97 16.22 23.95
C PRO A 369 11.47 16.47 23.70
N ARG A 370 11.09 16.99 22.52
CA ARG A 370 9.68 17.21 22.16
C ARG A 370 8.92 15.90 22.02
N TRP A 371 9.52 14.94 21.31
CA TRP A 371 8.94 13.62 21.09
C TRP A 371 9.07 12.73 22.31
N GLN A 372 10.17 12.85 23.05
CA GLN A 372 10.31 12.21 24.35
C GLN A 372 9.22 12.68 25.31
N GLY A 373 8.98 13.99 25.42
CA GLY A 373 7.91 14.55 26.25
C GLY A 373 6.53 14.06 25.84
N ALA A 374 6.26 14.00 24.54
CA ALA A 374 4.98 13.49 24.03
C ALA A 374 4.80 12.00 24.38
N ALA A 375 5.83 11.18 24.17
CA ALA A 375 5.81 9.75 24.52
C ALA A 375 5.57 9.54 26.02
N ARG A 376 6.23 10.31 26.89
CA ARG A 376 6.01 10.25 28.34
C ARG A 376 4.58 10.67 28.73
N TYR A 377 4.04 11.70 28.09
CA TYR A 377 2.66 12.14 28.32
C TYR A 377 1.65 11.03 27.98
N TYR A 378 1.80 10.37 26.83
CA TYR A 378 0.94 9.23 26.46
C TYR A 378 1.17 7.99 27.32
N ALA A 379 2.38 7.81 27.85
CA ALA A 379 2.69 6.78 28.84
C ALA A 379 2.14 7.10 30.25
N LYS A 380 1.45 8.24 30.44
CA LYS A 380 0.94 8.76 31.73
C LYS A 380 2.04 9.13 32.74
N ASP A 381 3.28 9.25 32.28
CA ASP A 381 4.39 9.81 33.06
C ASP A 381 4.42 11.32 32.87
N TYR A 382 3.46 12.01 33.50
CA TYR A 382 3.30 13.46 33.35
C TYR A 382 4.49 14.24 33.91
N GLN A 383 5.08 13.77 35.01
CA GLN A 383 6.26 14.39 35.59
C GLN A 383 7.46 14.27 34.64
N GLY A 384 7.68 13.07 34.08
CA GLY A 384 8.75 12.88 33.11
C GLY A 384 8.50 13.65 31.80
N ALA A 385 7.25 13.88 31.40
CA ALA A 385 6.92 14.74 30.26
C ALA A 385 7.26 16.20 30.54
N ILE A 386 6.94 16.71 31.74
CA ILE A 386 7.34 18.04 32.19
C ILE A 386 8.87 18.19 32.14
N ASP A 387 9.60 17.20 32.66
CA ASP A 387 11.07 17.23 32.69
C ASP A 387 11.68 17.24 31.28
N ALA A 388 11.08 16.51 30.33
CA ALA A 388 11.54 16.48 28.94
C ALA A 388 11.28 17.80 28.21
N TYR A 389 10.06 18.35 28.32
CA TYR A 389 9.72 19.63 27.69
C TYR A 389 10.49 20.80 28.30
N SER A 390 10.78 20.76 29.60
CA SER A 390 11.53 21.81 30.30
C SER A 390 13.00 21.89 29.91
N GLN A 391 13.55 20.87 29.23
CA GLN A 391 14.92 20.90 28.70
C GLN A 391 15.05 21.76 27.44
N ILE A 392 13.94 22.15 26.81
CA ILE A 392 13.96 22.88 25.53
C ILE A 392 14.14 24.37 25.82
N ALA A 393 15.31 24.89 25.45
CA ALA A 393 15.56 26.33 25.50
C ALA A 393 14.73 27.04 24.42
N ASN A 394 13.82 27.94 24.84
CA ASN A 394 12.85 28.64 23.98
C ASN A 394 11.88 27.69 23.25
N PRO A 395 10.94 27.07 23.99
CA PRO A 395 9.93 26.19 23.39
C PRO A 395 9.01 26.98 22.44
N ASP A 396 8.69 26.39 21.29
CA ASP A 396 7.65 26.90 20.39
C ASP A 396 6.25 26.79 21.02
N THR A 397 5.25 27.45 20.43
CA THR A 397 3.88 27.47 20.94
C THR A 397 3.32 26.06 21.18
N ALA A 398 3.60 25.12 20.26
CA ALA A 398 3.15 23.74 20.36
C ALA A 398 3.79 23.01 21.56
N THR A 399 5.09 23.20 21.79
CA THR A 399 5.78 22.64 22.96
C THR A 399 5.27 23.28 24.26
N GLN A 400 5.02 24.59 24.27
CA GLN A 400 4.44 25.29 25.42
C GLN A 400 3.03 24.76 25.76
N TYR A 401 2.21 24.54 24.74
CA TYR A 401 0.87 23.95 24.89
C TYR A 401 0.96 22.51 25.43
N ASN A 402 1.85 21.67 24.90
CA ASN A 402 2.03 20.30 25.38
C ASN A 402 2.57 20.26 26.82
N LEU A 403 3.46 21.17 27.19
CA LEU A 403 3.91 21.35 28.57
C LEU A 403 2.77 21.78 29.49
N ALA A 404 1.89 22.68 29.05
CA ALA A 404 0.70 23.07 29.78
C ALA A 404 -0.24 21.88 30.02
N ASN A 405 -0.45 21.04 29.00
CA ASN A 405 -1.21 19.79 29.13
C ASN A 405 -0.58 18.85 30.17
N ALA A 406 0.75 18.70 30.15
CA ALA A 406 1.46 17.87 31.10
C ALA A 406 1.31 18.39 32.55
N TYR A 407 1.43 19.70 32.78
CA TYR A 407 1.16 20.32 34.09
C TYR A 407 -0.29 20.17 34.53
N ALA A 408 -1.26 20.30 33.62
CA ALA A 408 -2.68 20.13 33.93
C ALA A 408 -2.96 18.71 34.43
N GLN A 409 -2.43 17.69 33.74
CA GLN A 409 -2.59 16.28 34.13
C GLN A 409 -1.80 15.92 35.39
N ALA A 410 -0.67 16.58 35.65
CA ALA A 410 0.08 16.45 36.90
C ALA A 410 -0.62 17.13 38.10
N GLY A 411 -1.72 17.88 37.87
CA GLY A 411 -2.45 18.61 38.90
C GLY A 411 -1.84 19.96 39.27
N GLU A 412 -0.79 20.40 38.56
CA GLU A 412 -0.17 21.71 38.74
C GLU A 412 -0.94 22.80 37.96
N LEU A 413 -2.21 22.97 38.35
CA LEU A 413 -3.19 23.75 37.58
C LEU A 413 -2.77 25.21 37.38
N GLN A 414 -2.10 25.84 38.34
CA GLN A 414 -1.63 27.22 38.20
C GLN A 414 -0.59 27.37 37.08
N LYS A 415 0.40 26.48 37.02
CA LYS A 415 1.43 26.51 35.96
C LYS A 415 0.82 26.21 34.60
N ALA A 416 -0.13 25.27 34.54
CA ALA A 416 -0.86 24.98 33.32
C ALA A 416 -1.63 26.20 32.81
N GLN A 417 -2.36 26.90 33.69
CA GLN A 417 -3.08 28.13 33.37
C GLN A 417 -2.14 29.19 32.79
N ASP A 418 -1.02 29.46 33.46
CA ASP A 418 -0.06 30.49 33.06
C ASP A 418 0.50 30.20 31.65
N LEU A 419 0.80 28.93 31.34
CA LEU A 419 1.29 28.51 30.04
C LEU A 419 0.22 28.58 28.94
N TYR A 420 -1.02 28.16 29.20
CA TYR A 420 -2.10 28.33 28.22
C TYR A 420 -2.36 29.81 27.91
N GLU A 421 -2.29 30.69 28.91
CA GLU A 421 -2.42 32.12 28.69
C GLU A 421 -1.24 32.69 27.88
N GLN A 422 -0.03 32.16 28.03
CA GLN A 422 1.11 32.50 27.17
C GLN A 422 0.93 32.00 25.74
N VAL A 423 0.44 30.77 25.55
CA VAL A 423 0.11 30.20 24.24
C VAL A 423 -0.93 31.08 23.53
N LEU A 424 -2.00 31.47 24.22
CA LEU A 424 -3.06 32.31 23.65
C LEU A 424 -2.64 33.76 23.39
N LYS A 425 -1.59 34.26 24.06
CA LYS A 425 -0.98 35.56 23.73
C LYS A 425 -0.24 35.51 22.39
N GLN A 426 0.42 34.39 22.08
CA GLN A 426 1.14 34.19 20.83
C GLN A 426 0.20 33.78 19.69
N GLU A 427 -0.75 32.89 19.97
CA GLU A 427 -1.74 32.36 19.03
C GLU A 427 -3.17 32.54 19.57
N PRO A 428 -3.79 33.72 19.38
CA PRO A 428 -5.12 34.03 19.92
C PRO A 428 -6.26 33.13 19.42
N ASN A 429 -6.05 32.44 18.29
CA ASN A 429 -7.01 31.56 17.64
C ASN A 429 -6.81 30.07 18.00
N HIS A 430 -5.91 29.73 18.93
CA HIS A 430 -5.66 28.35 19.34
C HIS A 430 -6.84 27.80 20.15
N GLN A 431 -7.76 27.10 19.48
CA GLN A 431 -9.03 26.63 20.07
C GLN A 431 -8.80 25.67 21.25
N ASP A 432 -7.89 24.71 21.11
CA ASP A 432 -7.65 23.71 22.16
C ASP A 432 -7.06 24.32 23.43
N ALA A 433 -6.12 25.27 23.31
CA ALA A 433 -5.55 25.98 24.45
C ALA A 433 -6.62 26.80 25.19
N ARG A 434 -7.56 27.42 24.47
CA ARG A 434 -8.69 28.14 25.09
C ARG A 434 -9.62 27.18 25.84
N HIS A 435 -9.98 26.05 25.22
CA HIS A 435 -10.81 25.04 25.86
C HIS A 435 -10.14 24.47 27.12
N ASN A 436 -8.86 24.07 27.03
CA ASN A 436 -8.14 23.50 28.16
C ASN A 436 -7.92 24.51 29.28
N LEU A 437 -7.72 25.79 28.95
CA LEU A 437 -7.66 26.87 29.94
C LEU A 437 -8.95 26.98 30.74
N ASP A 438 -10.11 26.89 30.08
CA ASP A 438 -11.41 26.93 30.75
C ASP A 438 -11.59 25.72 31.69
N VAL A 439 -11.17 24.53 31.23
CA VAL A 439 -11.17 23.30 32.05
C VAL A 439 -10.28 23.46 33.29
N VAL A 440 -9.07 23.97 33.13
CA VAL A 440 -8.14 24.21 34.25
C VAL A 440 -8.71 25.23 35.24
N LYS A 441 -9.31 26.33 34.76
CA LYS A 441 -9.94 27.34 35.63
C LYS A 441 -11.11 26.77 36.42
N ALA A 442 -11.94 25.94 35.79
CA ALA A 442 -13.03 25.25 36.48
C ALA A 442 -12.51 24.30 37.56
N ALA A 443 -11.45 23.53 37.27
CA ALA A 443 -10.82 22.62 38.22
C ALA A 443 -10.23 23.37 39.43
N GLN A 444 -9.58 24.53 39.23
CA GLN A 444 -9.07 25.37 40.32
C GLN A 444 -10.19 25.91 41.21
N GLN A 445 -11.30 26.37 40.64
CA GLN A 445 -12.45 26.84 41.41
C GLN A 445 -13.05 25.72 42.27
N GLN A 446 -13.16 24.51 41.70
CA GLN A 446 -13.63 23.35 42.44
C GLN A 446 -12.70 23.00 43.61
N GLN A 447 -11.37 23.08 43.40
CA GLN A 447 -10.38 22.83 44.45
C GLN A 447 -10.48 23.87 45.57
N GLN A 448 -10.70 25.15 45.26
CA GLN A 448 -10.91 26.21 46.26
C GLN A 448 -12.19 26.00 47.06
N GLN A 449 -13.30 25.61 46.42
CA GLN A 449 -14.55 25.31 47.12
C GLN A 449 -14.39 24.13 48.09
N GLN A 450 -13.67 23.08 47.69
CA GLN A 450 -13.38 21.94 48.56
C GLN A 450 -12.53 22.36 49.78
N GLN A 451 -11.52 23.21 49.59
CA GLN A 451 -10.70 23.73 50.69
C GLN A 451 -11.53 24.59 51.68
N GLN A 452 -12.43 25.43 51.17
CA GLN A 452 -13.33 26.22 52.03
C GLN A 452 -14.29 25.34 52.84
N GLN A 453 -14.84 24.28 52.22
CA GLN A 453 -15.70 23.32 52.93
C GLN A 453 -14.93 22.58 54.03
N GLN A 454 -13.69 22.16 53.78
CA GLN A 454 -12.85 21.52 54.79
C GLN A 454 -12.51 22.46 55.95
N GLN A 455 -12.21 23.74 55.68
CA GLN A 455 -11.97 24.73 56.73
C GLN A 455 -13.22 25.00 57.57
N GLN A 456 -14.40 25.07 56.95
CA GLN A 456 -15.66 25.22 57.68
C GLN A 456 -15.95 24.02 58.58
N GLN A 457 -15.70 22.79 58.11
CA GLN A 457 -15.84 21.59 58.94
C GLN A 457 -14.87 21.58 60.12
N GLN A 458 -13.61 21.99 59.93
CA GLN A 458 -12.64 22.10 61.02
C GLN A 458 -13.03 23.17 62.04
N GLN A 459 -13.54 24.33 61.60
CA GLN A 459 -14.02 25.37 62.51
C GLN A 459 -15.25 24.92 63.31
N GLN A 460 -16.19 24.19 62.70
CA GLN A 460 -17.35 23.62 63.40
C GLN A 460 -16.91 22.59 64.45
N GLN A 461 -15.92 21.75 64.14
CA GLN A 461 -15.37 20.79 65.11
C GLN A 461 -14.65 21.48 66.29
N GLN A 462 -13.90 22.55 66.02
CA GLN A 462 -13.25 23.34 67.09
C GLN A 462 -14.26 24.07 67.98
N GLN A 463 -15.34 24.62 67.40
CA GLN A 463 -16.43 25.23 68.18
C GLN A 463 -17.17 24.21 69.05
N GLN A 464 -17.41 22.99 68.55
CA GLN A 464 -18.00 21.92 69.35
C GLN A 464 -17.09 21.47 70.50
N GLN A 465 -15.77 21.45 70.31
CA GLN A 465 -14.82 21.12 71.39
C GLN A 465 -14.72 22.23 72.45
N GLN A 466 -14.83 23.51 72.07
CA GLN A 466 -14.84 24.62 73.02
C GLN A 466 -16.14 24.73 73.83
N GLN A 467 -17.27 24.20 73.34
CA GLN A 467 -18.52 24.12 74.11
C GLN A 467 -18.57 22.95 75.11
N GLN A 468 -17.58 22.05 75.07
CA GLN A 468 -17.49 20.88 75.96
C GLN A 468 -16.45 21.04 77.09
N GLN A 469 -15.76 22.19 77.15
CA GLN A 469 -14.95 22.64 78.29
C GLN A 469 -15.71 23.75 79.03
#